data_AF-A0A520IQD4-F1
#
_entry.id   AF-A0A520IQD4-F1
#
_cell.length_a   1.000
_cell.length_b   1.000
_cell.length_c   1.000
_cell.angle_alpha   90.00
_cell.angle_beta   90.00
_cell.angle_gamma   90.00
#
_symmetry.space_group_name_H-M   'P 1'
#
loop_
_entity.id
_entity.type
_entity.pdbx_description
1 polymer ?
#
loop_
_entity_poly.entity_id
_entity_poly.type
_entity_poly.pdbx_seq_one_letter_code
_entity_poly.pdbx_strand_id
1 'polypeptide(L)' 'ITARRGQKSFRDKLLKAYEYKCAVTGCDVIATLEACHIMPYNGDYTNHIQNGILLRSDIHVLFDLGLLTIVYISEKLTM' A
#
# COMPACT_ATOMS: atom_id res chain seq x y z
N ILE A 1 5.80 -12.66 -0.12
CA ILE A 1 5.65 -11.70 0.99
C ILE A 1 6.65 -12.05 2.08
N THR A 2 7.75 -11.32 2.17
CA THR A 2 8.80 -11.58 3.16
C THR A 2 8.46 -10.87 4.47
N ALA A 3 8.58 -11.57 5.60
CA ALA A 3 8.38 -10.96 6.91
C ALA A 3 9.53 -9.99 7.24
N ARG A 4 9.22 -8.68 7.40
CA ARG A 4 10.22 -7.64 7.73
C ARG A 4 10.01 -7.12 9.15
N ARG A 5 11.09 -6.67 9.81
CA ARG A 5 10.99 -6.07 11.16
C ARG A 5 10.12 -4.80 11.10
N GLY A 6 9.15 -4.70 12.02
CA GLY A 6 8.21 -3.56 12.06
C GLY A 6 7.02 -3.64 11.11
N GLN A 7 6.88 -4.72 10.32
CA GLN A 7 5.80 -4.89 9.35
C GLN A 7 4.40 -4.88 9.98
N LYS A 8 4.25 -5.39 11.21
CA LYS A 8 2.97 -5.34 11.93
C LYS A 8 2.52 -3.89 12.22
N SER A 9 3.41 -3.08 12.81
CA SER A 9 3.11 -1.67 13.11
C SER A 9 2.86 -0.85 11.84
N PHE A 10 3.64 -1.11 10.78
CA PHE A 10 3.42 -0.49 9.47
C PHE A 10 2.05 -0.86 8.87
N ARG A 11 1.69 -2.14 8.91
CA ARG A 11 0.38 -2.63 8.46
C ARG A 11 -0.76 -2.02 9.27
N ASP A 12 -0.65 -1.99 10.60
CA ASP A 12 -1.69 -1.45 11.47
C ASP A 12 -1.94 0.04 11.19
N LYS A 13 -0.87 0.80 10.90
CA LYS A 13 -0.97 2.21 10.50
C LYS A 13 -1.65 2.37 9.14
N LEU A 14 -1.33 1.53 8.15
CA LEU A 14 -1.96 1.57 6.84
C LEU A 14 -3.44 1.16 6.88
N LEU A 15 -3.79 0.13 7.66
CA LEU A 15 -5.18 -0.26 7.89
C LEU A 15 -6.01 0.93 8.36
N LYS A 16 -5.49 1.71 9.32
CA LYS A 16 -6.17 2.93 9.80
C LYS A 16 -6.20 4.04 8.74
N ALA A 17 -5.10 4.28 8.04
CA ALA A 17 -4.99 5.36 7.06
C ALA A 17 -5.93 5.18 5.84
N TYR A 18 -6.24 3.94 5.50
CA TYR A 18 -7.11 3.57 4.38
C TYR A 18 -8.51 3.11 4.82
N GLU A 19 -8.92 3.40 6.05
CA GLU A 19 -10.24 3.02 6.58
C GLU A 19 -10.55 1.52 6.42
N TYR A 20 -9.54 0.67 6.58
CA TYR A 20 -9.60 -0.78 6.42
C TYR A 20 -10.06 -1.24 5.03
N LYS A 21 -9.78 -0.46 3.98
CA LYS A 21 -10.18 -0.76 2.61
C LYS A 21 -9.00 -0.78 1.65
N CYS A 22 -9.03 -1.67 0.67
CA CYS A 22 -8.08 -1.64 -0.44
C CYS A 22 -8.18 -0.30 -1.19
N ALA A 23 -7.04 0.34 -1.42
CA ALA A 23 -6.94 1.64 -2.11
C ALA A 23 -7.50 1.61 -3.56
N VAL A 24 -7.53 0.45 -4.19
CA VAL A 24 -7.93 0.28 -5.60
C VAL A 24 -9.36 -0.26 -5.74
N THR A 25 -9.74 -1.25 -4.93
CA THR A 25 -11.04 -1.95 -5.09
C THR A 25 -12.08 -1.57 -4.05
N GLY A 26 -11.68 -0.89 -2.96
CA GLY A 26 -12.55 -0.66 -1.81
C GLY A 26 -12.87 -1.90 -0.97
N CYS A 27 -12.31 -3.07 -1.29
CA CYS A 27 -12.52 -4.32 -0.55
C CYS A 27 -12.11 -4.16 0.92
N ASP A 28 -12.96 -4.59 1.85
CA ASP A 28 -12.82 -4.42 3.31
C ASP A 28 -12.60 -5.74 4.06
N VAL A 29 -12.39 -6.85 3.35
CA VAL A 29 -12.05 -8.15 3.95
C VAL A 29 -10.60 -8.09 4.45
N ILE A 30 -10.41 -7.66 5.71
CA ILE A 30 -9.10 -7.38 6.33
C ILE A 30 -8.07 -8.50 6.13
N ALA A 31 -8.51 -9.77 6.17
CA ALA A 31 -7.64 -10.93 5.96
C ALA A 31 -6.96 -10.96 4.58
N THR A 32 -7.57 -10.31 3.58
CA THR A 32 -7.06 -10.21 2.20
C THR A 32 -6.21 -8.97 1.95
N LEU A 33 -6.14 -8.04 2.93
CA LEU A 33 -5.45 -6.76 2.80
C LEU A 33 -4.00 -6.85 3.26
N GLU A 34 -3.12 -6.29 2.45
CA GLU A 34 -1.68 -6.32 2.61
C GLU A 34 -1.09 -4.91 2.55
N ALA A 35 -0.07 -4.69 3.36
CA ALA A 35 0.72 -3.47 3.35
C ALA A 35 1.79 -3.57 2.27
N CYS A 36 1.59 -2.83 1.18
CA CYS A 36 2.53 -2.71 0.07
C CYS A 36 3.43 -1.50 0.29
N HIS A 37 4.74 -1.66 0.07
CA HIS A 37 5.66 -0.52 0.00
C HIS A 37 5.71 0.01 -1.44
N ILE A 38 5.71 1.34 -1.62
CA ILE A 38 5.83 1.97 -2.95
C ILE A 38 7.28 1.86 -3.42
N MET A 39 8.21 2.31 -2.58
CA MET A 39 9.65 2.15 -2.75
C MET A 39 10.14 0.99 -1.89
N PRO A 40 11.08 0.15 -2.38
CA PRO A 40 11.59 -0.99 -1.62
C PRO A 40 12.07 -0.58 -0.22
N TYR A 41 11.68 -1.37 0.79
CA TYR A 41 12.14 -1.11 2.16
C TYR A 41 13.66 -1.27 2.28
N ASN A 42 14.31 -0.23 2.79
CA ASN A 42 15.74 -0.08 3.09
C ASN A 42 15.94 0.44 4.53
N GLY A 43 15.26 -0.18 5.50
CA GLY A 43 15.33 0.20 6.91
C GLY A 43 14.24 1.20 7.35
N ASP A 44 14.35 1.69 8.58
CA ASP A 44 13.31 2.48 9.26
C ASP A 44 12.94 3.77 8.50
N TYR A 45 13.90 4.38 7.81
CA TYR A 45 13.68 5.58 6.98
C TYR A 45 12.71 5.37 5.81
N THR A 46 12.50 4.12 5.38
CA THR A 46 11.56 3.78 4.30
C THR A 46 10.26 3.16 4.83
N ASN A 47 10.14 3.02 6.15
CA ASN A 47 9.04 2.35 6.83
C ASN A 47 8.00 3.34 7.38
N HIS A 48 7.66 4.35 6.59
CA HIS A 48 6.67 5.38 6.92
C HIS A 48 5.42 5.26 6.05
N ILE A 49 4.28 5.71 6.57
CA ILE A 49 2.95 5.56 5.94
C ILE A 49 2.91 6.12 4.52
N GLN A 50 3.61 7.24 4.25
CA GLN A 50 3.66 7.86 2.91
C GLN A 50 4.33 6.97 1.84
N ASN A 51 5.12 5.98 2.25
CA ASN A 51 5.71 4.98 1.36
C ASN A 51 4.87 3.69 1.31
N GLY A 52 3.61 3.74 1.78
CA GLY A 52 2.77 2.57 1.94
C GLY A 52 1.43 2.72 1.25
N ILE A 53 0.96 1.63 0.65
CA ILE A 53 -0.38 1.52 0.07
C ILE A 53 -1.02 0.24 0.62
N LEU A 54 -2.29 0.33 1.04
CA LEU A 54 -3.04 -0.84 1.46
C LEU A 54 -3.74 -1.47 0.25
N LEU A 55 -3.31 -2.68 -0.13
CA LEU A 55 -3.78 -3.37 -1.33
C LEU A 55 -4.39 -4.72 -0.98
N ARG A 56 -5.34 -5.18 -1.80
CA ARG A 56 -5.75 -6.58 -1.79
C ARG A 56 -4.60 -7.44 -2.34
N SER A 57 -4.43 -8.65 -1.81
CA SER A 57 -3.31 -9.55 -2.12
C SER A 57 -3.05 -9.76 -3.63
N ASP A 58 -4.09 -9.93 -4.44
CA ASP A 58 -3.97 -10.05 -5.91
C ASP A 58 -3.36 -8.80 -6.57
N ILE A 59 -3.82 -7.61 -6.17
CA ILE A 59 -3.33 -6.33 -6.69
C ILE A 59 -1.91 -6.05 -6.21
N HIS A 60 -1.60 -6.38 -4.96
CA HIS A 60 -0.25 -6.28 -4.43
C HIS A 60 0.73 -7.14 -5.23
N VAL A 61 0.37 -8.38 -5.56
CA VAL A 61 1.19 -9.26 -6.40
C VAL A 61 1.40 -8.66 -7.80
N LEU A 62 0.37 -8.11 -8.43
CA LEU A 62 0.51 -7.46 -9.73
C LEU A 62 1.43 -6.23 -9.67
N PHE A 63 1.35 -5.45 -8.60
CA PHE A 63 2.21 -4.29 -8.37
C PHE A 63 3.67 -4.71 -8.15
N ASP A 64 3.93 -5.68 -7.28
CA ASP A 64 5.27 -6.21 -7.00
C ASP A 64 5.93 -6.82 -8.25
N LEU A 65 5.13 -7.42 -9.15
CA LEU A 65 5.60 -7.97 -10.43
C LEU A 65 5.79 -6.92 -11.52
N GLY A 66 5.43 -5.65 -11.28
CA GLY A 66 5.48 -4.58 -12.28
C GLY A 66 4.42 -4.72 -13.38
N LEU A 67 3.39 -5.57 -13.18
CA LEU A 67 2.26 -5.73 -14.10
C LEU A 67 1.19 -4.65 -13.90
N LEU A 68 1.25 -3.93 -12.77
CA LEU A 68 0.42 -2.78 -12.46
C LEU A 68 1.30 -1.66 -11.90
N THR A 69 1.00 -0.42 -12.27
CA THR A 69 1.58 0.78 -11.64
C THR A 69 0.49 1.77 -11.29
N ILE A 70 0.74 2.61 -10.28
CA ILE A 70 -0.17 3.67 -9.86
C ILE A 70 0.41 4.99 -10.36
N VAL A 71 -0.35 5.69 -11.19
CA VAL A 71 0.03 7.00 -11.72
C VAL A 71 -0.79 8.09 -11.04
N TYR A 72 -0.13 9.18 -10.66
CA TYR A 72 -0.81 10.39 -10.25
C TYR A 72 -1.12 11.24 -11.48
N ILE A 73 -2.41 11.53 -11.71
CA ILE A 73 -2.85 12.46 -12.74
C ILE A 73 -3.32 13.72 -12.03
N SER A 74 -2.54 14.79 -12.15
CA SER A 74 -2.99 16.13 -11.76
C SER A 74 -3.88 16.64 -12.88
N GLU A 75 -5.19 16.52 -12.75
CA GLU A 75 -6.06 17.40 -13.53
C GLU A 75 -5.80 18.83 -13.04
N LYS A 76 -5.39 19.71 -13.95
CA LYS A 76 -5.29 21.14 -13.64
C LYS A 76 -6.66 21.57 -13.13
N LEU A 77 -6.71 22.03 -11.88
CA LEU A 77 -7.78 22.88 -11.39
C LEU A 77 -7.73 24.16 -12.25
N THR A 78 -8.42 24.17 -13.39
CA THR A 78 -8.70 25.41 -14.09
C THR A 78 -9.52 26.27 -13.14
N MET A 79 -8.94 27.40 -12.75
CA MET A 79 -9.62 28.48 -12.03
C MET A 79 -10.81 28.99 -12.83
#